data_AF-A0A935VE21-F1
#
_entry.id   AF-A0A935VE21-F1
#
_cell.length_a   1.000
_cell.length_b   1.000
_cell.length_c   1.000
_cell.angle_alpha   90.00
_cell.angle_beta   90.00
_cell.angle_gamma   90.00
#
_symmetry.space_group_name_H-M   'P 1'
#
loop_
_entity.id
_entity.type
_entity.pdbx_description
1 polymer ?
#
loop_
_entity_poly.entity_id
_entity_poly.type
_entity_poly.pdbx_seq_one_letter_code
_entity_poly.pdbx_strand_id
1 'polypeptide(L)'
;MKKVLLFALPLFLFSCKSGVDAHKTAIEELGTSWDAATTAVTGFSESLTKDITSYTESASTMMLDSTAAAALKGDAATKWAEATAAYKAASEGYAPVQTELNDFVTMWTEKAAGVTALKDGLAAGKIEGDVAAQVAELSGLATQATEKVTAWTTKQAELKTAADSALGMLKSAYEAVAKK
;
A
#
# COMPACT_ATOMS: atom_id res chain seq x y z
N MET A 1 -26.36 -59.77 -33.50
CA MET A 1 -26.73 -59.81 -32.07
C MET A 1 -25.84 -58.86 -31.29
N LYS A 2 -26.45 -58.00 -30.45
CA LYS A 2 -25.90 -57.23 -29.31
C LYS A 2 -25.09 -55.96 -29.66
N LYS A 3 -25.74 -54.77 -29.58
CA LYS A 3 -25.86 -53.84 -28.42
C LYS A 3 -24.66 -52.86 -28.39
N VAL A 4 -24.72 -51.70 -29.06
CA VAL A 4 -25.15 -50.38 -28.52
C VAL A 4 -25.05 -50.29 -27.00
N LEU A 5 -24.06 -49.54 -26.52
CA LEU A 5 -24.09 -48.85 -25.23
C LEU A 5 -23.38 -47.51 -25.40
N LEU A 6 -24.19 -46.50 -25.75
CA LEU A 6 -23.94 -45.11 -25.41
C LEU A 6 -23.72 -45.04 -23.89
N PHE A 7 -22.49 -44.81 -23.45
CA PHE A 7 -22.24 -44.26 -22.12
C PHE A 7 -22.42 -42.75 -22.23
N ALA A 8 -23.67 -42.32 -22.13
CA ALA A 8 -24.00 -40.95 -21.76
C ALA A 8 -23.45 -40.74 -20.34
N LEU A 9 -22.32 -40.04 -20.22
CA LEU A 9 -21.94 -39.41 -18.97
C LEU A 9 -23.06 -38.42 -18.63
N PRO A 10 -23.73 -38.53 -17.48
CA PRO A 10 -24.52 -37.43 -16.96
C PRO A 10 -23.51 -36.35 -16.55
N LEU A 11 -23.20 -35.43 -17.46
CA LEU A 11 -22.63 -34.15 -17.08
C LEU A 11 -23.68 -33.51 -16.17
N PHE A 12 -23.33 -33.39 -14.89
CA PHE A 12 -24.10 -32.78 -13.83
C PHE A 12 -24.54 -31.37 -14.23
N LEU A 13 -25.68 -31.26 -14.91
CA LEU A 13 -26.36 -30.01 -15.21
C LEU A 13 -27.42 -29.69 -14.13
N PHE A 14 -27.09 -29.92 -12.86
CA PHE A 14 -27.94 -29.50 -11.74
C PHE A 14 -27.10 -29.13 -10.54
N SER A 15 -26.72 -27.85 -10.45
CA SER A 15 -26.60 -27.07 -9.20
C SER A 15 -26.26 -25.59 -9.48
N CYS A 16 -27.03 -24.92 -10.34
CA CYS A 16 -26.81 -23.47 -10.55
C CYS A 16 -27.30 -22.60 -9.38
N LYS A 17 -27.99 -23.14 -8.38
CA LYS A 17 -28.51 -22.35 -7.23
C LYS A 17 -28.03 -22.87 -5.87
N SER A 18 -28.02 -24.19 -5.65
CA SER A 18 -27.55 -24.80 -4.40
C SER A 18 -26.04 -24.66 -4.16
N GLY A 19 -25.22 -24.57 -5.22
CA GLY A 19 -23.78 -24.34 -5.09
C GLY A 19 -23.45 -22.88 -4.74
N VAL A 20 -24.22 -21.93 -5.26
CA VAL A 20 -24.02 -20.49 -5.02
C VAL A 20 -24.43 -20.14 -3.57
N ASP A 21 -25.55 -20.66 -3.10
CA ASP A 21 -26.04 -20.40 -1.73
C ASP A 21 -25.06 -20.95 -0.67
N ALA A 22 -24.29 -22.00 -0.97
CA ALA A 22 -23.29 -22.57 -0.06
C ALA A 22 -22.08 -21.66 0.17
N HIS A 23 -21.78 -20.73 -0.74
CA HIS A 23 -20.63 -19.83 -0.67
C HIS A 23 -21.00 -18.37 -0.39
N LYS A 24 -22.30 -18.07 -0.32
CA LYS A 24 -22.82 -16.71 -0.15
C LYS A 24 -22.16 -15.96 1.00
N THR A 25 -22.21 -16.51 2.22
CA THR A 25 -21.66 -15.86 3.41
C THR A 25 -20.16 -15.56 3.26
N ALA A 26 -19.40 -16.53 2.76
CA ALA A 26 -17.95 -16.37 2.60
C ALA A 26 -17.60 -15.30 1.55
N ILE A 27 -18.38 -15.17 0.48
CA ILE A 27 -18.22 -14.12 -0.54
C ILE A 27 -18.60 -12.74 0.03
N GLU A 28 -19.66 -12.65 0.84
CA GLU A 28 -20.08 -11.40 1.49
C GLU A 28 -19.05 -10.91 2.53
N GLU A 29 -18.50 -11.83 3.32
CA GLU A 29 -17.40 -11.55 4.26
C GLU A 29 -16.11 -11.16 3.54
N LEU A 30 -15.77 -11.84 2.45
CA LEU A 30 -14.67 -11.45 1.57
C LEU A 30 -14.88 -10.03 1.03
N GLY A 31 -16.05 -9.71 0.50
CA GLY A 31 -16.34 -8.37 -0.02
C GLY A 31 -16.15 -7.29 1.04
N THR A 32 -16.66 -7.54 2.25
CA THR A 32 -16.52 -6.61 3.38
C THR A 32 -15.06 -6.42 3.81
N SER A 33 -14.32 -7.52 3.98
CA SER A 33 -12.90 -7.46 4.36
C SER A 33 -12.02 -6.82 3.28
N TRP A 34 -12.33 -7.08 2.01
CA TRP A 34 -11.64 -6.48 0.87
C TRP A 34 -11.87 -4.97 0.79
N ASP A 35 -13.10 -4.51 0.97
CA ASP A 35 -13.43 -3.08 0.96
C ASP A 35 -12.74 -2.34 2.14
N ALA A 36 -12.71 -2.97 3.31
CA ALA A 36 -12.00 -2.46 4.48
C ALA A 36 -10.47 -2.39 4.25
N ALA A 37 -9.89 -3.46 3.71
CA ALA A 37 -8.46 -3.52 3.38
C ALA A 37 -8.09 -2.48 2.30
N THR A 38 -8.91 -2.32 1.27
CA THR A 38 -8.72 -1.30 0.22
C THR A 38 -8.71 0.11 0.82
N THR A 39 -9.65 0.38 1.72
CA THR A 39 -9.72 1.67 2.45
C THR A 39 -8.46 1.90 3.26
N ALA A 40 -7.98 0.88 3.99
CA ALA A 40 -6.78 0.99 4.82
C ALA A 40 -5.51 1.22 3.98
N VAL A 41 -5.33 0.48 2.89
CA VAL A 41 -4.18 0.62 1.97
C VAL A 41 -4.19 2.00 1.32
N THR A 42 -5.34 2.46 0.84
CA THR A 42 -5.49 3.79 0.22
C THR A 42 -5.20 4.90 1.22
N GLY A 43 -5.79 4.82 2.42
CA GLY A 43 -5.56 5.81 3.47
C GLY A 43 -4.10 5.86 3.92
N PHE A 44 -3.42 4.72 4.00
CA PHE A 44 -1.98 4.67 4.25
C PHE A 44 -1.19 5.36 3.12
N SER A 45 -1.49 5.04 1.86
CA SER A 45 -0.83 5.64 0.69
C SER A 45 -0.94 7.18 0.67
N GLU A 46 -2.14 7.69 0.94
CA GLU A 46 -2.39 9.13 1.02
C GLU A 46 -1.62 9.79 2.17
N SER A 47 -1.63 9.16 3.36
CA SER A 47 -0.88 9.61 4.53
C SER A 47 0.63 9.66 4.25
N LEU A 48 1.19 8.60 3.67
CA LEU A 48 2.61 8.52 3.32
C LEU A 48 3.01 9.61 2.32
N THR A 49 2.20 9.80 1.29
CA THR A 49 2.43 10.83 0.26
C THR A 49 2.38 12.24 0.87
N LYS A 50 1.40 12.50 1.75
CA LYS A 50 1.27 13.77 2.45
C LYS A 50 2.49 14.08 3.30
N ASP A 51 3.00 13.11 4.04
CA ASP A 51 4.19 13.28 4.87
C ASP A 51 5.42 13.66 4.04
N ILE A 52 5.69 12.87 2.99
CA ILE A 52 6.84 13.10 2.10
C ILE A 52 6.76 14.47 1.45
N THR A 53 5.56 14.85 0.98
CA THR A 53 5.31 16.18 0.38
C THR A 53 5.56 17.28 1.41
N SER A 54 4.98 17.17 2.61
CA SER A 54 5.11 18.18 3.66
C SER A 54 6.55 18.38 4.12
N TYR A 55 7.33 17.30 4.25
CA TYR A 55 8.75 17.39 4.60
C TYR A 55 9.61 17.96 3.47
N THR A 56 9.29 17.62 2.22
CA THR A 56 9.95 18.20 1.04
C THR A 56 9.71 19.70 0.94
N GLU A 57 8.45 20.13 1.07
CA GLU A 57 8.08 21.54 1.07
C GLU A 57 8.75 22.30 2.22
N SER A 58 8.70 21.75 3.44
CA SER A 58 9.32 22.37 4.61
C SER A 58 10.83 22.59 4.39
N ALA A 59 11.54 21.56 3.93
CA ALA A 59 12.97 21.68 3.65
C ALA A 59 13.26 22.68 2.52
N SER A 60 12.44 22.71 1.46
CA SER A 60 12.65 23.61 0.33
C SER A 60 12.67 25.09 0.72
N THR A 61 11.91 25.48 1.74
CA THR A 61 11.91 26.87 2.26
C THR A 61 13.18 27.25 3.00
N MET A 62 13.99 26.26 3.39
CA MET A 62 15.22 26.44 4.17
C MET A 62 16.48 26.10 3.37
N MET A 63 16.36 25.35 2.28
CA MET A 63 17.49 24.96 1.45
C MET A 63 18.15 26.18 0.80
N LEU A 64 19.43 26.38 1.12
CA LEU A 64 20.25 27.37 0.45
C LEU A 64 20.52 26.95 -1.00
N ASP A 65 20.59 27.93 -1.91
CA ASP A 65 21.12 27.69 -3.24
C ASP A 65 22.61 27.29 -3.19
N SER A 66 23.09 26.73 -4.30
CA SER A 66 24.47 26.23 -4.40
C SER A 66 25.54 27.30 -4.17
N THR A 67 25.27 28.56 -4.50
CA THR A 67 26.22 29.67 -4.32
C THR A 67 26.28 30.07 -2.85
N ALA A 68 25.12 30.24 -2.21
CA ALA A 68 25.01 30.56 -0.79
C ALA A 68 25.61 29.44 0.08
N ALA A 69 25.35 28.17 -0.25
CA ALA A 69 25.94 27.04 0.45
C ALA A 69 27.47 26.98 0.31
N ALA A 70 28.02 27.25 -0.89
CA ALA A 70 29.47 27.25 -1.12
C ALA A 70 30.21 28.43 -0.45
N ALA A 71 29.50 29.53 -0.20
CA ALA A 71 30.03 30.69 0.51
C ALA A 71 30.20 30.45 2.02
N LEU A 72 29.50 29.46 2.60
CA LEU A 72 29.66 29.10 4.00
C LEU A 72 31.10 28.68 4.32
N LYS A 73 31.57 29.03 5.53
CA LYS A 73 32.90 28.70 6.05
C LYS A 73 32.82 28.29 7.53
N GLY A 74 33.85 27.57 7.97
CA GLY A 74 34.00 27.14 9.37
C GLY A 74 32.80 26.33 9.87
N ASP A 75 32.45 26.50 11.14
CA ASP A 75 31.37 25.75 11.81
C ASP A 75 30.02 25.85 11.11
N ALA A 76 29.73 26.97 10.43
CA ALA A 76 28.49 27.14 9.69
C ALA A 76 28.40 26.19 8.50
N ALA A 77 29.50 26.01 7.75
CA ALA A 77 29.57 25.06 6.65
C ALA A 77 29.43 23.62 7.14
N THR A 78 30.10 23.27 8.24
CA THR A 78 30.02 21.93 8.83
C THR A 78 28.60 21.60 9.27
N LYS A 79 27.96 22.46 10.05
CA LYS A 79 26.59 22.25 10.54
C LYS A 79 25.57 22.21 9.41
N TRP A 80 25.74 23.04 8.39
CA TRP A 80 24.89 23.02 7.20
C TRP A 80 25.01 21.69 6.44
N ALA A 81 26.23 21.20 6.23
CA ALA A 81 26.47 19.93 5.57
C ALA A 81 25.91 18.73 6.35
N GLU A 82 26.12 18.70 7.67
CA GLU A 82 25.57 17.68 8.57
C GLU A 82 24.04 17.66 8.54
N ALA A 83 23.41 18.83 8.66
CA ALA A 83 21.96 18.94 8.66
C ALA A 83 21.34 18.54 7.30
N THR A 84 21.98 18.93 6.19
CA THR A 84 21.55 18.55 4.84
C THR A 84 21.68 17.04 4.62
N ALA A 85 22.79 16.44 5.08
CA ALA A 85 23.01 15.00 5.01
C ALA A 85 21.99 14.23 5.85
N ALA A 86 21.71 14.69 7.07
CA ALA A 86 20.70 14.10 7.95
C ALA A 86 19.30 14.14 7.31
N TYR A 87 18.92 15.29 6.73
CA TYR A 87 17.64 15.43 6.03
C TYR A 87 17.54 14.52 4.81
N LYS A 88 18.62 14.44 4.01
CA LYS A 88 18.68 13.53 2.86
C LYS A 88 18.49 12.07 3.28
N ALA A 89 19.23 11.62 4.30
CA ALA A 89 19.12 10.27 4.81
C ALA A 89 17.71 9.96 5.37
N ALA A 90 17.10 10.90 6.09
CA ALA A 90 15.73 10.74 6.59
C ALA A 90 14.70 10.66 5.44
N SER A 91 14.87 11.47 4.40
CA SER A 91 13.99 11.47 3.23
C SER A 91 14.12 10.19 2.40
N GLU A 92 15.35 9.71 2.18
CA GLU A 92 15.62 8.44 1.49
C GLU A 92 15.05 7.23 2.24
N GLY A 93 14.89 7.34 3.57
CA GLY A 93 14.27 6.32 4.42
C GLY A 93 12.82 5.97 4.03
N TYR A 94 12.10 6.86 3.34
CA TYR A 94 10.75 6.60 2.84
C TYR A 94 10.70 5.72 1.60
N ALA A 95 11.76 5.69 0.79
CA ALA A 95 11.75 5.01 -0.51
C ALA A 95 11.44 3.51 -0.42
N PRO A 96 11.98 2.72 0.54
CA PRO A 96 11.64 1.30 0.66
C PRO A 96 10.15 1.05 0.92
N VAL A 97 9.51 1.90 1.74
CA VAL A 97 8.08 1.80 2.06
C VAL A 97 7.23 2.13 0.83
N GLN A 98 7.62 3.16 0.06
CA GLN A 98 6.94 3.49 -1.20
C GLN A 98 7.04 2.37 -2.23
N THR A 99 8.22 1.77 -2.40
CA THR A 99 8.41 0.63 -3.31
C THR A 99 7.51 -0.54 -2.91
N GLU A 100 7.55 -0.94 -1.64
CA GLU A 100 6.74 -2.06 -1.16
C GLU A 100 5.23 -1.80 -1.29
N LEU A 101 4.79 -0.57 -1.01
CA LEU A 101 3.41 -0.15 -1.20
C LEU A 101 2.99 -0.23 -2.67
N ASN A 102 3.81 0.27 -3.59
CA ASN A 102 3.50 0.27 -5.03
C ASN A 102 3.42 -1.16 -5.58
N ASP A 103 4.35 -2.03 -5.19
CA ASP A 103 4.34 -3.44 -5.58
C ASP A 103 3.07 -4.14 -5.06
N PHE A 104 2.71 -3.87 -3.79
CA PHE A 104 1.50 -4.42 -3.19
C PHE A 104 0.22 -3.89 -3.87
N VAL A 105 0.12 -2.59 -4.14
CA VAL A 105 -1.05 -1.97 -4.80
C VAL A 105 -1.24 -2.51 -6.22
N THR A 106 -0.14 -2.77 -6.93
CA THR A 106 -0.17 -3.39 -8.27
C THR A 106 -0.83 -4.76 -8.19
N MET A 107 -0.29 -5.62 -7.32
CA MET A 107 -0.82 -6.97 -7.11
C MET A 107 -2.26 -6.95 -6.57
N TRP A 108 -2.60 -6.04 -5.65
CA TRP A 108 -3.94 -5.87 -5.11
C TRP A 108 -4.95 -5.53 -6.20
N THR A 109 -4.59 -4.62 -7.10
CA THR A 109 -5.42 -4.19 -8.22
C THR A 109 -5.65 -5.32 -9.23
N GLU A 110 -4.61 -6.12 -9.52
CA GLU A 110 -4.72 -7.31 -10.37
C GLU A 110 -5.73 -8.32 -9.81
N LYS A 111 -5.79 -8.46 -8.48
CA LYS A 111 -6.67 -9.42 -7.79
C LYS A 111 -8.08 -8.89 -7.52
N ALA A 112 -8.28 -7.57 -7.56
CA ALA A 112 -9.59 -6.95 -7.31
C ALA A 112 -10.69 -7.43 -8.27
N ALA A 113 -10.33 -7.72 -9.53
CA ALA A 113 -11.28 -8.26 -10.51
C ALA A 113 -11.90 -9.61 -10.08
N GLY A 114 -11.16 -10.42 -9.32
CA GLY A 114 -11.65 -11.69 -8.76
C GLY A 114 -12.75 -11.49 -7.73
N VAL A 115 -12.61 -10.49 -6.85
CA VAL A 115 -13.64 -10.14 -5.86
C VAL A 115 -14.90 -9.62 -6.55
N THR A 116 -14.74 -8.76 -7.56
CA THR A 116 -15.88 -8.27 -8.37
C THR A 116 -16.60 -9.43 -9.06
N ALA A 117 -15.87 -10.34 -9.71
CA ALA A 117 -16.47 -11.49 -10.38
C ALA A 117 -17.26 -12.40 -9.42
N LEU A 118 -16.75 -12.61 -8.19
CA LEU A 118 -17.47 -13.38 -7.16
C LEU A 118 -18.75 -12.67 -6.70
N LYS A 119 -18.70 -11.35 -6.47
CA LYS A 119 -19.87 -10.54 -6.07
C LYS A 119 -20.93 -10.51 -7.17
N ASP A 120 -20.52 -10.28 -8.42
CA ASP A 120 -21.42 -10.23 -9.56
C ASP A 120 -22.02 -11.60 -9.87
N GLY A 121 -21.22 -12.67 -9.79
CA GLY A 121 -21.69 -14.04 -9.95
C GLY A 121 -22.69 -14.45 -8.86
N LEU A 122 -22.45 -14.04 -7.60
CA LEU A 122 -23.40 -14.25 -6.51
C LEU A 122 -24.73 -13.52 -6.77
N ALA A 123 -24.68 -12.27 -7.21
CA ALA A 123 -25.88 -11.49 -7.54
C ALA A 123 -26.65 -12.06 -8.75
N ALA A 124 -25.93 -12.54 -9.76
CA ALA A 124 -26.51 -13.22 -10.93
C ALA A 124 -27.02 -14.64 -10.61
N GLY A 125 -26.71 -15.18 -9.42
CA GLY A 125 -27.02 -16.55 -9.05
C GLY A 125 -26.27 -17.59 -9.90
N LYS A 126 -25.11 -17.23 -10.45
CA LYS A 126 -24.25 -18.12 -11.24
C LYS A 126 -22.79 -17.78 -10.99
N ILE A 127 -22.06 -18.70 -10.35
CA ILE A 127 -20.61 -18.59 -10.12
C ILE A 127 -19.91 -19.75 -10.82
N GLU A 128 -18.82 -19.45 -11.52
CA GLU A 128 -18.00 -20.42 -12.24
C GLU A 128 -16.64 -20.60 -11.55
N GLY A 129 -16.05 -21.79 -11.69
CA GLY A 129 -14.72 -22.10 -11.13
C GLY A 129 -14.74 -22.63 -9.69
N ASP A 130 -13.54 -22.72 -9.10
CA ASP A 130 -13.34 -23.18 -7.73
C ASP A 130 -13.51 -22.00 -6.75
N VAL A 131 -14.77 -21.77 -6.36
CA VAL A 131 -15.18 -20.67 -5.48
C VAL A 131 -14.48 -20.74 -4.12
N ALA A 132 -14.33 -21.95 -3.56
CA ALA A 132 -13.71 -22.12 -2.26
C ALA A 132 -12.23 -21.72 -2.29
N ALA A 133 -11.49 -22.13 -3.33
CA ALA A 133 -10.10 -21.73 -3.50
C ALA A 133 -9.96 -20.22 -3.74
N GLN A 134 -10.81 -19.63 -4.58
CA GLN A 134 -10.78 -18.18 -4.86
C GLN A 134 -11.07 -17.35 -3.61
N VAL A 135 -12.09 -17.75 -2.83
CA VAL A 135 -12.42 -17.07 -1.57
C VAL A 135 -11.28 -17.17 -0.58
N ALA A 136 -10.66 -18.36 -0.43
CA ALA A 136 -9.53 -18.55 0.48
C ALA A 136 -8.31 -17.71 0.06
N GLU A 137 -7.97 -17.69 -1.22
CA GLU A 137 -6.86 -16.88 -1.76
C GLU A 137 -7.08 -15.38 -1.50
N LEU A 138 -8.24 -14.85 -1.89
CA LEU A 138 -8.54 -13.43 -1.81
C LEU A 138 -8.73 -12.96 -0.36
N SER A 139 -9.31 -13.81 0.51
CA SER A 139 -9.41 -13.52 1.94
C SER A 139 -8.04 -13.48 2.61
N GLY A 140 -7.17 -14.43 2.27
CA GLY A 140 -5.78 -14.44 2.73
C GLY A 140 -5.01 -13.20 2.27
N LEU A 141 -5.35 -12.66 1.10
CA LEU A 141 -4.79 -11.40 0.63
C LEU A 141 -5.28 -10.19 1.41
N ALA A 142 -6.58 -10.13 1.74
CA ALA A 142 -7.14 -9.07 2.59
C ALA A 142 -6.53 -9.07 4.00
N THR A 143 -6.25 -10.25 4.57
CA THR A 143 -5.49 -10.37 5.82
C THR A 143 -4.08 -9.81 5.68
N GLN A 144 -3.34 -10.21 4.64
CA GLN A 144 -1.99 -9.69 4.37
C GLN A 144 -1.97 -8.16 4.18
N ALA A 145 -2.99 -7.58 3.54
CA ALA A 145 -3.12 -6.13 3.42
C ALA A 145 -3.17 -5.45 4.80
N THR A 146 -3.95 -6.00 5.72
CA THR A 146 -4.11 -5.48 7.08
C THR A 146 -2.80 -5.55 7.86
N GLU A 147 -2.08 -6.68 7.75
CA GLU A 147 -0.76 -6.86 8.38
C GLU A 147 0.27 -5.89 7.82
N LYS A 148 0.31 -5.73 6.48
CA LYS A 148 1.20 -4.77 5.81
C LYS A 148 0.92 -3.34 6.20
N VAL A 149 -0.35 -2.91 6.18
CA VAL A 149 -0.73 -1.56 6.60
C VAL A 149 -0.32 -1.30 8.05
N THR A 150 -0.47 -2.28 8.94
CA THR A 150 -0.02 -2.17 10.33
C THR A 150 1.49 -1.96 10.40
N ALA A 151 2.27 -2.83 9.73
CA ALA A 151 3.72 -2.73 9.70
C ALA A 151 4.22 -1.41 9.09
N TRP A 152 3.62 -0.99 7.98
CA TRP A 152 3.95 0.27 7.32
C TRP A 152 3.58 1.49 8.17
N THR A 153 2.47 1.44 8.91
CA THR A 153 2.08 2.51 9.83
C THR A 153 3.11 2.67 10.95
N THR A 154 3.56 1.56 11.54
CA THR A 154 4.66 1.59 12.53
C THR A 154 5.92 2.17 11.90
N LYS A 155 6.27 1.74 10.68
CA LYS A 155 7.46 2.23 10.00
C LYS A 155 7.37 3.73 9.67
N GLN A 156 6.20 4.19 9.22
CA GLN A 156 5.95 5.59 8.94
C GLN A 156 6.15 6.46 10.19
N ALA A 157 5.70 6.01 11.37
CA ALA A 157 5.91 6.74 12.61
C ALA A 157 7.39 6.90 12.98
N GLU A 158 8.20 5.85 12.77
CA GLU A 158 9.66 5.93 12.93
C GLU A 158 10.28 6.95 11.96
N LEU A 159 9.88 6.89 10.69
CA LEU A 159 10.37 7.78 9.64
C LEU A 159 9.99 9.24 9.90
N LYS A 160 8.77 9.50 10.39
CA LYS A 160 8.33 10.85 10.80
C LYS A 160 9.23 11.40 11.91
N THR A 161 9.52 10.58 12.92
CA THR A 161 10.40 10.99 14.03
C THR A 161 11.80 11.36 13.51
N ALA A 162 12.37 10.57 12.60
CA ALA A 162 13.65 10.87 11.99
C ALA A 162 13.61 12.14 11.12
N ALA A 163 12.55 12.32 10.32
CA ALA A 163 12.36 13.48 9.47
C ALA A 163 12.16 14.77 10.27
N ASP A 164 11.36 14.73 11.33
CA ASP A 164 11.15 15.86 12.25
C ASP A 164 12.46 16.29 12.91
N SER A 165 13.26 15.32 13.37
CA SER A 165 14.58 15.59 13.94
C SER A 165 15.53 16.23 12.91
N ALA A 166 15.60 15.66 11.71
CA ALA A 166 16.46 16.16 10.65
C ALA A 166 16.04 17.56 10.15
N LEU A 167 14.73 17.84 10.06
CA LEU A 167 14.22 19.17 9.75
C LEU A 167 14.53 20.17 10.87
N GLY A 168 14.48 19.76 12.14
CA GLY A 168 14.91 20.59 13.25
C GLY A 168 16.39 20.99 13.14
N MET A 169 17.25 20.05 12.76
CA MET A 169 18.66 20.32 12.48
C MET A 169 18.82 21.29 11.29
N LEU A 170 18.10 21.05 10.19
CA LEU A 170 18.15 21.88 9.00
C LEU A 170 17.71 23.30 9.29
N LYS A 171 16.60 23.47 10.03
CA LYS A 171 16.11 24.77 10.48
C LYS A 171 17.13 25.49 11.36
N SER A 172 17.72 24.79 12.32
CA SER A 172 18.72 25.37 13.22
C SER A 172 19.96 25.82 12.45
N ALA A 173 20.42 25.02 11.48
CA ALA A 173 21.53 25.39 10.60
C ALA A 173 21.19 26.60 9.72
N TYR A 174 19.99 26.60 9.13
CA TYR A 174 19.47 27.72 8.32
C TYR A 174 19.41 29.02 9.12
N GLU A 175 18.84 29.01 10.32
CA GLU A 175 18.74 30.22 11.15
C GLU A 175 20.11 30.77 11.58
N ALA A 176 21.09 29.89 11.80
CA ALA A 176 22.45 30.28 12.16
C ALA A 176 23.20 31.00 11.02
N VAL A 177 22.79 30.77 9.77
CA VAL A 177 23.38 31.39 8.58
C VAL A 177 22.54 32.54 8.02
N ALA A 178 21.22 32.51 8.16
CA ALA A 178 20.31 33.58 7.71
C ALA A 178 20.28 34.80 8.64
N LYS A 179 20.71 34.66 9.90
CA LYS A 179 20.83 35.77 10.88
C LYS A 179 22.19 36.49 10.81
N LYS A 180 23.03 36.21 9.81
CA LYS A 180 24.29 36.91 9.54
C LYS A 180 24.17 37.77 8.29
#